data_AF-A0A7M2QWB7-F1
#
_entry.id   AF-A0A7M2QWB7-F1
#
_cell.length_a   1.000
_cell.length_b   1.000
_cell.length_c   1.000
_cell.angle_alpha   90.00
_cell.angle_beta   90.00
_cell.angle_gamma   90.00
#
_symmetry.space_group_name_H-M   'P 1'
#
loop_
_entity.id
_entity.type
_entity.pdbx_description
1 polymer ?
#
loop_
_entity_poly.entity_id
_entity_poly.type
_entity_poly.pdbx_seq_one_letter_code
_entity_poly.pdbx_strand_id
1 'polypeptide(L)'
;MILMEPVNFDDLFKKKNENVYSIEFKRYEDIIANHKELAHFYRKEIASLENTITKDIDSVIYTKGGETMFHRGYYCPSLVFTYVVWGTKRGKILKRFSKKYSFKYGFNKLGKLIYVQHNNEFGTQFQEFLIHDSDIEIGITVQRNGSISDISRCEYKDGKLLRYERSQLGMQLGTSKELYMEEYNYVDNQLNDVEIFHYIHSINLCNREIYKVGQNSDAEIVYLKGGCLYNGKWDEDEYFFD
;
A
#
# COMPACT_ATOMS: atom_id res chain seq x y z
N MET A 1 30.89 17.19 -11.34
CA MET A 1 29.97 16.40 -12.20
C MET A 1 30.36 14.96 -12.04
N ILE A 2 29.73 14.25 -11.10
CA ILE A 2 30.05 12.83 -10.83
C ILE A 2 29.24 12.04 -11.84
N LEU A 3 29.92 11.48 -12.84
CA LEU A 3 29.37 10.52 -13.78
C LEU A 3 29.04 9.25 -12.99
N MET A 4 27.75 8.98 -12.75
CA MET A 4 27.33 7.65 -12.30
C MET A 4 27.60 6.68 -13.45
N GLU A 5 28.40 5.64 -13.18
CA GLU A 5 28.62 4.57 -14.15
C GLU A 5 27.28 3.89 -14.49
N PRO A 6 27.04 3.51 -15.77
CA PRO A 6 25.84 2.81 -16.15
C PRO A 6 25.80 1.45 -15.45
N VAL A 7 24.81 1.27 -14.57
CA VAL A 7 24.52 -0.02 -13.94
C VAL A 7 24.15 -1.01 -15.05
N ASN A 8 24.95 -2.07 -15.18
CA ASN A 8 24.68 -3.14 -16.14
C ASN A 8 23.51 -4.00 -15.65
N PHE A 9 22.30 -3.66 -16.07
CA PHE A 9 21.08 -4.39 -15.69
C PHE A 9 21.11 -5.86 -16.14
N ASP A 10 21.86 -6.21 -17.20
CA ASP A 10 21.92 -7.59 -17.72
C ASP A 10 22.53 -8.60 -16.71
N ASP A 11 23.42 -8.15 -15.81
CA ASP A 11 24.06 -9.03 -14.82
C ASP A 11 23.20 -9.30 -13.58
N LEU A 12 22.23 -8.42 -13.28
CA LEU A 12 21.22 -8.65 -12.23
C LEU A 12 20.21 -9.74 -12.62
N PHE A 13 19.98 -9.95 -13.93
CA PHE A 13 18.87 -10.76 -14.43
C PHE A 13 19.27 -12.04 -15.20
N LYS A 14 20.57 -12.28 -15.47
CA LYS A 14 21.06 -13.50 -16.15
C LYS A 14 20.99 -14.81 -15.34
N LYS A 15 20.54 -14.77 -14.08
CA LYS A 15 20.22 -15.99 -13.32
C LYS A 15 18.81 -15.86 -12.77
N LYS A 16 17.84 -16.58 -13.36
CA LYS A 16 16.78 -17.31 -12.64
C LYS A 16 15.66 -17.82 -13.57
N ASN A 17 15.81 -19.06 -14.03
CA ASN A 17 14.78 -19.86 -14.70
C ASN A 17 13.79 -20.47 -13.69
N GLU A 18 12.50 -20.55 -14.08
CA GLU A 18 11.35 -21.37 -13.63
C GLU A 18 11.10 -21.63 -12.12
N ASN A 19 12.12 -21.88 -11.29
CA ASN A 19 11.98 -22.08 -9.85
C ASN A 19 11.63 -20.81 -9.06
N VAL A 20 11.91 -19.61 -9.59
CA VAL A 20 11.64 -18.34 -8.89
C VAL A 20 10.16 -18.04 -8.77
N TYR A 21 9.39 -18.32 -9.83
CA TYR A 21 7.95 -18.13 -9.80
C TYR A 21 7.30 -18.96 -8.69
N SER A 22 7.70 -20.23 -8.51
CA SER A 22 7.14 -21.07 -7.43
C SER A 22 7.42 -20.57 -6.01
N ILE A 23 8.59 -19.97 -5.78
CA ILE A 23 8.98 -19.43 -4.47
C ILE A 23 8.25 -18.12 -4.20
N GLU A 24 8.14 -17.26 -5.21
CA GLU A 24 7.41 -16.00 -5.12
C GLU A 24 5.91 -16.24 -4.93
N PHE A 25 5.29 -17.15 -5.68
CA PHE A 25 3.89 -17.55 -5.46
C PHE A 25 3.68 -18.06 -4.04
N LYS A 26 4.57 -18.92 -3.53
CA LYS A 26 4.46 -19.40 -2.14
C LYS A 26 4.53 -18.25 -1.13
N ARG A 27 5.45 -17.30 -1.31
CA ARG A 27 5.56 -16.11 -0.47
C ARG A 27 4.24 -15.32 -0.45
N TYR A 28 3.60 -15.11 -1.60
CA TYR A 28 2.34 -14.37 -1.68
C TYR A 28 1.17 -15.13 -1.05
N GLU A 29 1.11 -16.46 -1.25
CA GLU A 29 0.13 -17.31 -0.59
C GLU A 29 0.29 -17.28 0.94
N ASP A 30 1.52 -17.28 1.45
CA ASP A 30 1.80 -17.17 2.89
C ASP A 30 1.32 -15.82 3.45
N ILE A 31 1.55 -14.71 2.75
CA ILE A 31 1.04 -13.38 3.14
C ILE A 31 -0.49 -13.35 3.12
N ILE A 32 -1.10 -13.86 2.06
CA ILE A 32 -2.56 -13.96 1.95
C ILE A 32 -3.14 -14.82 3.07
N ALA A 33 -2.50 -15.94 3.41
CA ALA A 33 -2.91 -16.80 4.51
C ALA A 33 -2.85 -16.05 5.85
N ASN A 34 -1.76 -15.33 6.11
CA ASN A 34 -1.62 -14.51 7.32
C ASN A 34 -2.72 -13.43 7.40
N HIS A 35 -2.99 -12.72 6.31
CA HIS A 35 -4.07 -11.73 6.26
C HIS A 35 -5.45 -12.35 6.47
N LYS A 36 -5.69 -13.58 5.99
CA LYS A 36 -6.94 -14.32 6.27
C LYS A 36 -7.06 -14.67 7.76
N GLU A 37 -5.97 -15.06 8.41
CA GLU A 37 -5.96 -15.33 9.86
C GLU A 37 -6.25 -14.07 10.67
N LEU A 38 -5.63 -12.94 10.33
CA LEU A 38 -5.93 -11.64 10.92
C LEU A 38 -7.41 -11.27 10.74
N ALA A 39 -7.95 -11.43 9.53
CA ALA A 39 -9.37 -11.17 9.27
C ALA A 39 -10.28 -12.12 10.08
N HIS A 40 -9.92 -13.39 10.24
CA HIS A 40 -10.70 -14.32 11.07
C HIS A 40 -10.71 -13.91 12.54
N PHE A 41 -9.56 -13.48 13.07
CA PHE A 41 -9.43 -12.98 14.43
C PHE A 41 -10.29 -11.72 14.63
N TYR A 42 -10.07 -10.68 13.80
CA TYR A 42 -10.77 -9.40 13.96
C TYR A 42 -12.26 -9.46 13.64
N ARG A 43 -12.73 -10.43 12.85
CA ARG A 43 -14.17 -10.61 12.63
C ARG A 43 -14.95 -10.77 13.93
N LYS A 44 -14.36 -11.41 14.94
CA LYS A 44 -14.99 -11.62 16.25
C LYS A 44 -14.84 -10.38 17.15
N GLU A 45 -13.76 -9.62 16.97
CA GLU A 45 -13.40 -8.47 17.80
C GLU A 45 -13.81 -7.11 17.20
N ILE A 46 -14.44 -7.07 16.03
CA ILE A 46 -14.64 -5.83 15.28
C ILE A 46 -15.43 -4.77 16.07
N ALA A 47 -16.46 -5.19 16.81
CA ALA A 47 -17.27 -4.28 17.61
C ALA A 47 -16.48 -3.70 18.80
N SER A 48 -15.58 -4.50 19.39
CA SER A 48 -14.68 -4.06 20.46
C SER A 48 -13.63 -3.09 19.93
N LEU A 49 -13.05 -3.42 18.76
CA LEU A 49 -12.09 -2.60 18.05
C LEU A 49 -12.68 -1.23 17.67
N GLU A 50 -13.87 -1.21 17.07
CA GLU A 50 -14.58 0.00 16.69
C GLU A 50 -14.83 0.90 17.91
N ASN A 51 -15.31 0.32 19.01
CA ASN A 51 -15.58 1.06 20.25
C ASN A 51 -14.30 1.67 20.85
N THR A 52 -13.21 0.90 20.85
CA THR A 52 -11.92 1.33 21.38
C THR A 52 -11.35 2.48 20.55
N ILE A 53 -11.28 2.31 19.23
CA ILE A 53 -10.74 3.33 18.31
C ILE A 53 -11.61 4.58 18.34
N THR A 54 -12.94 4.45 18.29
CA THR A 54 -13.84 5.61 18.28
C THR A 54 -13.69 6.48 19.52
N LYS A 55 -13.40 5.88 20.68
CA LYS A 55 -13.13 6.61 21.93
C LYS A 55 -11.76 7.27 21.97
N ASP A 56 -10.79 6.74 21.23
CA ASP A 56 -9.42 7.25 21.18
C ASP A 56 -9.22 8.36 20.12
N ILE A 57 -10.22 8.60 19.26
CA ILE A 57 -10.18 9.70 18.28
C ILE A 57 -10.20 11.05 19.02
N ASP A 58 -9.10 11.77 18.89
CA ASP A 58 -8.91 13.12 19.43
C ASP A 58 -9.18 14.20 18.38
N SER A 59 -8.75 13.98 17.14
CA SER A 59 -8.95 14.94 16.05
C SER A 59 -9.41 14.28 14.75
N VAL A 60 -10.11 15.05 13.91
CA VAL A 60 -10.70 14.57 12.65
C VAL A 60 -10.35 15.51 11.50
N ILE A 61 -9.87 14.94 10.40
CA ILE A 61 -9.54 15.65 9.16
C ILE A 61 -10.37 15.10 8.01
N TYR A 62 -10.74 15.95 7.07
CA TYR A 62 -11.46 15.58 5.86
C TYR A 62 -10.63 15.90 4.62
N THR A 63 -10.68 15.04 3.61
CA THR A 63 -10.06 15.30 2.30
C THR A 63 -11.07 15.17 1.17
N LYS A 64 -10.67 15.67 0.01
CA LYS A 64 -11.40 15.51 -1.25
C LYS A 64 -10.45 15.03 -2.35
N GLY A 65 -10.89 14.05 -3.14
CA GLY A 65 -10.13 13.39 -4.19
C GLY A 65 -9.28 12.24 -3.67
N GLY A 66 -8.79 11.42 -4.60
CA GLY A 66 -7.99 10.22 -4.31
C GLY A 66 -8.82 8.94 -4.18
N GLU A 67 -10.16 9.02 -4.25
CA GLU A 67 -11.07 7.88 -4.04
C GLU A 67 -10.94 6.74 -5.06
N THR A 68 -10.51 7.05 -6.29
CA THR A 68 -10.49 6.07 -7.39
C THR A 68 -9.27 5.14 -7.35
N MET A 69 -8.16 5.61 -6.79
CA MET A 69 -6.86 4.92 -6.93
C MET A 69 -6.15 4.60 -5.61
N PHE A 70 -6.39 5.35 -4.53
CA PHE A 70 -5.66 5.17 -3.27
C PHE A 70 -6.61 4.67 -2.17
N HIS A 71 -6.33 3.51 -1.56
CA HIS A 71 -7.20 2.94 -0.51
C HIS A 71 -7.40 3.85 0.70
N ARG A 72 -6.40 4.69 0.99
CA ARG A 72 -6.46 5.71 2.05
C ARG A 72 -6.42 7.14 1.53
N GLY A 73 -6.57 7.37 0.23
CA GLY A 73 -6.53 8.71 -0.34
C GLY A 73 -5.21 9.43 0.00
N TYR A 74 -5.32 10.54 0.73
CA TYR A 74 -4.19 11.41 1.07
C TYR A 74 -3.12 10.68 1.90
N TYR A 75 -3.54 9.83 2.83
CA TYR A 75 -2.66 9.08 3.74
C TYR A 75 -2.40 7.65 3.25
N CYS A 76 -2.34 7.44 1.93
CA CYS A 76 -1.87 6.18 1.38
C CYS A 76 -0.42 5.90 1.83
N PRO A 77 -0.09 4.74 2.45
CA PRO A 77 1.27 4.41 2.85
C PRO A 77 2.22 4.25 1.66
N SER A 78 1.71 3.83 0.50
CA SER A 78 2.50 3.72 -0.73
C SER A 78 3.33 4.98 -0.97
N LEU A 79 4.62 4.86 -1.23
CA LEU A 79 5.47 6.00 -1.59
C LEU A 79 5.45 6.27 -3.09
N VAL A 80 5.37 5.22 -3.92
CA VAL A 80 5.61 5.35 -5.36
C VAL A 80 4.36 5.32 -6.23
N PHE A 81 3.22 4.88 -5.71
CA PHE A 81 1.99 4.77 -6.50
C PHE A 81 1.52 6.11 -7.09
N THR A 82 1.78 7.23 -6.40
CA THR A 82 1.52 8.58 -6.93
C THR A 82 2.35 8.94 -8.16
N TYR A 83 3.53 8.34 -8.26
CA TYR A 83 4.52 8.62 -9.30
C TYR A 83 4.35 7.67 -10.50
N VAL A 84 4.15 6.38 -10.22
CA VAL A 84 3.96 5.34 -11.25
C VAL A 84 2.61 5.49 -11.96
N VAL A 85 1.55 5.88 -11.25
CA VAL A 85 0.20 6.05 -11.84
C VAL A 85 -0.01 7.48 -12.36
N TRP A 86 0.88 7.93 -13.24
CA TRP A 86 0.69 9.10 -14.13
C TRP A 86 0.21 10.39 -13.43
N GLY A 87 0.83 10.77 -12.31
CA GLY A 87 0.55 12.04 -11.63
C GLY A 87 -0.83 12.12 -10.96
N THR A 88 -1.42 10.97 -10.61
CA THR A 88 -2.66 10.93 -9.82
C THR A 88 -2.45 11.53 -8.44
N LYS A 89 -3.18 12.59 -8.14
CA LYS A 89 -3.06 13.29 -6.85
C LYS A 89 -3.73 12.48 -5.76
N ARG A 90 -3.06 12.30 -4.62
CA ARG A 90 -3.59 11.65 -3.40
C ARG A 90 -4.82 12.35 -2.80
N GLY A 91 -5.25 13.48 -3.36
CA GLY A 91 -6.33 14.32 -2.86
C GLY A 91 -5.82 15.58 -2.17
N LYS A 92 -6.73 16.38 -1.63
CA LYS A 92 -6.43 17.62 -0.91
C LYS A 92 -7.13 17.64 0.45
N ILE A 93 -6.41 18.06 1.48
CA ILE A 93 -6.97 18.33 2.81
C ILE A 93 -7.93 19.53 2.74
N LEU A 94 -9.12 19.36 3.29
CA LEU A 94 -10.12 20.41 3.37
C LEU A 94 -9.88 21.27 4.61
N LYS A 95 -9.64 22.58 4.40
CA LYS A 95 -9.50 23.55 5.49
C LYS A 95 -10.80 23.81 6.27
N ARG A 96 -11.96 23.45 5.69
CA ARG A 96 -13.29 23.59 6.28
C ARG A 96 -14.12 22.36 5.96
N PHE A 97 -14.99 21.97 6.89
CA PHE A 97 -15.90 20.86 6.67
C PHE A 97 -16.77 21.10 5.43
N SER A 98 -16.85 20.08 4.57
CA SER A 98 -17.73 20.04 3.41
C SER A 98 -18.51 18.73 3.46
N LYS A 99 -19.81 18.79 3.16
CA LYS A 99 -20.63 17.58 3.02
C LYS A 99 -20.18 16.66 1.87
N LYS A 100 -19.37 17.18 0.94
CA LYS A 100 -18.78 16.44 -0.19
C LYS A 100 -17.30 16.11 0.11
N TYR A 101 -17.06 15.31 1.14
CA TYR A 101 -15.72 14.77 1.45
C TYR A 101 -15.57 13.37 0.84
N SER A 102 -14.35 13.01 0.48
CA SER A 102 -14.00 11.68 -0.06
C SER A 102 -13.54 10.76 1.06
N PHE A 103 -12.67 11.27 1.95
CA PHE A 103 -12.19 10.56 3.12
C PHE A 103 -12.40 11.38 4.39
N LYS A 104 -12.64 10.67 5.48
CA LYS A 104 -12.59 11.17 6.86
C LYS A 104 -11.52 10.39 7.60
N TYR A 105 -10.64 11.09 8.28
CA TYR A 105 -9.52 10.52 9.04
C TYR A 105 -9.68 10.86 10.52
N GLY A 106 -9.50 9.88 11.40
CA GLY A 106 -9.45 10.07 12.84
C GLY A 106 -8.04 9.81 13.36
N PHE A 107 -7.54 10.74 14.18
CA PHE A 107 -6.21 10.65 14.78
C PHE A 107 -6.32 10.52 16.30
N ASN A 108 -5.39 9.79 16.90
CA ASN A 108 -5.27 9.71 18.36
C ASN A 108 -4.53 10.93 18.93
N LYS A 109 -4.42 10.98 20.26
CA LYS A 109 -3.70 12.06 20.99
C LYS A 109 -2.22 12.17 20.64
N LEU A 110 -1.61 11.12 20.10
CA LEU A 110 -0.23 11.11 19.64
C LEU A 110 -0.09 11.57 18.18
N GLY A 111 -1.20 11.96 17.54
CA GLY A 111 -1.23 12.37 16.14
C GLY A 111 -1.12 11.22 15.14
N LYS A 112 -1.25 9.95 15.59
CA LYS A 112 -1.26 8.79 14.69
C LYS A 112 -2.65 8.59 14.10
N LEU A 113 -2.70 8.22 12.82
CA LEU A 113 -3.94 7.88 12.12
C LEU A 113 -4.47 6.54 12.64
N ILE A 114 -5.66 6.53 13.25
CA ILE A 114 -6.28 5.32 13.83
C ILE A 114 -7.58 4.91 13.12
N TYR A 115 -8.15 5.81 12.31
CA TYR A 115 -9.43 5.58 11.65
C TYR A 115 -9.47 6.24 10.28
N VAL A 116 -10.02 5.53 9.30
CA VAL A 116 -10.32 6.06 7.97
C VAL A 116 -11.74 5.68 7.60
N GLN A 117 -12.48 6.59 6.99
CA GLN A 117 -13.77 6.29 6.39
C GLN A 117 -13.79 6.87 4.99
N HIS A 118 -14.21 6.07 4.02
CA HIS A 118 -14.36 6.50 2.64
C HIS A 118 -15.59 5.86 2.00
N ASN A 119 -16.02 6.44 0.88
CA ASN A 119 -17.05 5.85 0.03
C ASN A 119 -16.41 5.54 -1.31
N ASN A 120 -16.68 4.37 -1.87
CA ASN A 120 -16.31 4.11 -3.26
C ASN A 120 -17.24 4.87 -4.23
N GLU A 121 -16.90 4.82 -5.51
CA GLU A 121 -17.66 5.48 -6.59
C GLU A 121 -19.11 4.97 -6.71
N PHE A 122 -19.39 3.77 -6.18
CA PHE A 122 -20.71 3.15 -6.15
C PHE A 122 -21.53 3.48 -4.88
N GLY A 123 -21.00 4.34 -3.99
CA GLY A 123 -21.66 4.74 -2.75
C GLY A 123 -21.59 3.73 -1.61
N THR A 124 -20.81 2.66 -1.76
CA THR A 124 -20.49 1.73 -0.66
C THR A 124 -19.52 2.41 0.29
N GLN A 125 -19.93 2.49 1.55
CA GLN A 125 -19.13 3.03 2.64
C GLN A 125 -18.21 1.95 3.21
N PHE A 126 -16.94 2.31 3.36
CA PHE A 126 -15.91 1.51 4.00
C PHE A 126 -15.35 2.27 5.20
N GLN A 127 -14.98 1.51 6.23
CA GLN A 127 -14.30 2.00 7.41
C GLN A 127 -13.03 1.17 7.60
N GLU A 128 -11.89 1.82 7.75
CA GLU A 128 -10.63 1.19 8.08
C GLU A 128 -10.22 1.55 9.51
N PHE A 129 -9.92 0.54 10.29
CA PHE A 129 -9.43 0.65 11.65
C PHE A 129 -7.93 0.33 11.67
N LEU A 130 -7.13 1.27 12.19
CA LEU A 130 -5.67 1.16 12.17
C LEU A 130 -5.13 0.87 13.56
N ILE A 131 -4.39 -0.23 13.64
CA ILE A 131 -3.79 -0.75 14.86
C ILE A 131 -2.29 -0.57 14.73
N HIS A 132 -1.70 0.12 15.70
CA HIS A 132 -0.28 0.41 15.74
C HIS A 132 0.36 -0.44 16.82
N ASP A 133 1.32 -1.28 16.43
CA ASP A 133 2.17 -2.04 17.34
C ASP A 133 3.64 -1.83 16.97
N SER A 134 4.30 -0.94 17.70
CA SER A 134 5.71 -0.59 17.51
C SER A 134 6.02 -0.20 16.05
N ASP A 135 6.68 -1.10 15.32
CA ASP A 135 7.10 -0.94 13.93
C ASP A 135 6.10 -1.52 12.91
N ILE A 136 4.94 -1.99 13.37
CA ILE A 136 3.89 -2.58 12.54
C ILE A 136 2.61 -1.75 12.63
N GLU A 137 2.00 -1.49 11.47
CA GLU A 137 0.64 -0.97 11.39
C GLU A 137 -0.25 -1.96 10.66
N ILE A 138 -1.39 -2.31 11.23
CA ILE A 138 -2.39 -3.19 10.61
C ILE A 138 -3.67 -2.39 10.38
N GLY A 139 -4.12 -2.32 9.14
CA GLY A 139 -5.40 -1.73 8.75
C GLY A 139 -6.46 -2.80 8.47
N ILE A 140 -7.59 -2.71 9.16
CA ILE A 140 -8.74 -3.61 8.98
C ILE A 140 -9.85 -2.82 8.30
N THR A 141 -10.09 -3.10 7.01
CA THR A 141 -11.18 -2.43 6.26
C THR A 141 -12.45 -3.25 6.35
N VAL A 142 -13.54 -2.59 6.72
CA VAL A 142 -14.85 -3.16 6.99
C VAL A 142 -15.91 -2.45 6.15
N GLN A 143 -16.80 -3.24 5.57
CA GLN A 143 -18.00 -2.76 4.89
C GLN A 143 -19.14 -2.52 5.87
N ARG A 144 -20.15 -1.76 5.46
CA ARG A 144 -21.34 -1.47 6.27
C ARG A 144 -22.06 -2.70 6.86
N ASN A 145 -21.96 -3.87 6.23
CA ASN A 145 -22.54 -5.12 6.72
C ASN A 145 -21.68 -5.83 7.79
N GLY A 146 -20.57 -5.21 8.23
CA GLY A 146 -19.62 -5.77 9.18
C GLY A 146 -18.62 -6.77 8.59
N SER A 147 -18.63 -7.01 7.27
CA SER A 147 -17.66 -7.89 6.63
C SER A 147 -16.33 -7.16 6.41
N ILE A 148 -15.22 -7.82 6.75
CA ILE A 148 -13.87 -7.34 6.44
C ILE A 148 -13.64 -7.51 4.94
N SER A 149 -13.33 -6.42 4.24
CA SER A 149 -13.05 -6.40 2.80
C SER A 149 -11.58 -6.40 2.49
N ASP A 150 -10.75 -5.78 3.32
CA ASP A 150 -9.32 -5.63 3.06
C ASP A 150 -8.54 -5.71 4.36
N ILE A 151 -7.35 -6.30 4.28
CA ILE A 151 -6.33 -6.20 5.32
C ILE A 151 -5.15 -5.49 4.70
N SER A 152 -4.67 -4.44 5.35
CA SER A 152 -3.42 -3.79 5.03
C SER A 152 -2.42 -3.94 6.16
N ARG A 153 -1.14 -4.02 5.82
CA ARG A 153 -0.04 -4.16 6.76
C ARG A 153 1.13 -3.31 6.31
N CYS A 154 1.63 -2.48 7.20
CA CYS A 154 2.84 -1.69 6.97
C CYS A 154 3.89 -2.10 7.99
N GLU A 155 5.12 -2.27 7.51
CA GLU A 155 6.29 -2.49 8.36
C GLU A 155 7.23 -1.31 8.24
N TYR A 156 7.69 -0.84 9.39
CA TYR A 156 8.58 0.28 9.51
C TYR A 156 9.91 -0.15 10.12
N LYS A 157 10.94 0.66 9.89
CA LYS A 157 12.19 0.59 10.63
C LYS A 157 12.75 1.99 10.74
N ASP A 158 13.06 2.42 11.95
CA ASP A 158 13.56 3.77 12.24
C ASP A 158 12.63 4.87 11.64
N GLY A 159 11.32 4.63 11.67
CA GLY A 159 10.29 5.53 11.13
C GLY A 159 10.11 5.48 9.61
N LYS A 160 10.86 4.65 8.88
CA LYS A 160 10.77 4.49 7.43
C LYS A 160 9.96 3.28 7.04
N LEU A 161 9.07 3.44 6.06
CA LEU A 161 8.30 2.34 5.51
C LEU A 161 9.22 1.39 4.75
N LEU A 162 9.33 0.15 5.21
CA LEU A 162 10.08 -0.93 4.57
C LEU A 162 9.20 -1.78 3.67
N ARG A 163 7.95 -2.01 4.09
CA ARG A 163 7.03 -2.87 3.38
C ARG A 163 5.60 -2.40 3.57
N TYR A 164 4.84 -2.41 2.49
CA TYR A 164 3.40 -2.18 2.50
C TYR A 164 2.72 -3.34 1.80
N GLU A 165 1.74 -3.95 2.44
CA GLU A 165 0.99 -5.10 1.95
C GLU A 165 -0.50 -4.78 2.04
N ARG A 166 -1.27 -5.22 1.04
CA ARG A 166 -2.73 -5.10 1.05
C ARG A 166 -3.35 -6.28 0.34
N SER A 167 -4.16 -7.05 1.06
CA SER A 167 -4.98 -8.11 0.46
C SER A 167 -6.44 -7.68 0.39
N GLN A 168 -7.01 -7.78 -0.81
CA GLN A 168 -8.44 -7.65 -0.99
C GLN A 168 -9.11 -9.02 -0.79
N LEU A 169 -9.89 -9.11 0.28
CA LEU A 169 -10.65 -10.30 0.63
C LEU A 169 -11.98 -10.28 -0.14
N GLY A 170 -12.28 -11.39 -0.83
CA GLY A 170 -13.56 -11.59 -1.49
C GLY A 170 -14.72 -11.62 -0.49
N MET A 171 -15.94 -11.48 -1.00
CA MET A 171 -17.19 -11.49 -0.20
C MET A 171 -17.31 -12.72 0.71
N GLN A 172 -16.61 -13.80 0.40
CA GLN A 172 -16.49 -14.98 1.24
C GLN A 172 -15.06 -15.06 1.82
N LEU A 173 -14.95 -15.02 3.16
CA LEU A 173 -13.70 -15.28 3.89
C LEU A 173 -13.09 -16.60 3.39
N GLY A 174 -11.86 -16.51 2.87
CA GLY A 174 -11.17 -17.62 2.21
C GLY A 174 -10.83 -17.34 0.75
N THR A 175 -11.54 -16.43 0.07
CA THR A 175 -11.27 -16.04 -1.32
C THR A 175 -10.54 -14.70 -1.39
N SER A 176 -9.28 -14.62 -0.98
CA SER A 176 -8.48 -13.44 -1.31
C SER A 176 -8.37 -13.37 -2.83
N LYS A 177 -8.75 -12.23 -3.41
CA LYS A 177 -8.73 -12.06 -4.86
C LYS A 177 -7.39 -11.55 -5.31
N GLU A 178 -6.84 -10.62 -4.54
CA GLU A 178 -5.70 -9.81 -4.96
C GLU A 178 -4.81 -9.50 -3.75
N LEU A 179 -3.50 -9.54 -3.96
CA LEU A 179 -2.48 -9.01 -3.06
C LEU A 179 -1.72 -7.93 -3.82
N TYR A 180 -1.67 -6.74 -3.25
CA TYR A 180 -0.77 -5.67 -3.65
C TYR A 180 0.30 -5.50 -2.59
N MET A 181 1.56 -5.36 -2.99
CA MET A 181 2.67 -5.19 -2.07
C MET A 181 3.73 -4.26 -2.65
N GLU A 182 4.37 -3.50 -1.78
CA GLU A 182 5.54 -2.69 -2.07
C GLU A 182 6.63 -2.98 -1.04
N GLU A 183 7.87 -3.13 -1.51
CA GLU A 183 9.06 -3.24 -0.66
C GLU A 183 10.02 -2.10 -0.99
N TYR A 184 10.56 -1.46 0.03
CA TYR A 184 11.40 -0.27 -0.09
C TYR A 184 12.80 -0.54 0.44
N ASN A 185 13.79 -0.43 -0.44
CA ASN A 185 15.18 -0.66 -0.10
C ASN A 185 15.92 0.66 0.07
N TYR A 186 16.53 0.84 1.24
CA TYR A 186 17.28 2.05 1.57
C TYR A 186 18.78 1.77 1.61
N VAL A 187 19.58 2.66 1.02
CA VAL A 187 21.04 2.68 1.08
C VAL A 187 21.48 4.03 1.63
N ASP A 188 22.36 4.05 2.63
CA ASP A 188 22.81 5.27 3.29
C ASP A 188 21.67 6.21 3.72
N ASN A 189 20.59 5.61 4.22
CA ASN A 189 19.39 6.30 4.66
C ASN A 189 18.63 7.04 3.53
N GLN A 190 18.85 6.69 2.25
CA GLN A 190 18.10 7.18 1.10
C GLN A 190 17.36 6.04 0.40
N LEU A 191 16.20 6.31 -0.18
CA LEU A 191 15.43 5.31 -0.90
C LEU A 191 16.14 5.02 -2.23
N ASN A 192 16.61 3.79 -2.40
CA ASN A 192 17.45 3.38 -3.53
C ASN A 192 16.63 2.68 -4.60
N ASP A 193 15.76 1.76 -4.19
CA ASP A 193 14.82 1.10 -5.08
C ASP A 193 13.54 0.71 -4.35
N VAL A 194 12.50 0.56 -5.15
CA VAL A 194 11.21 0.02 -4.75
C VAL A 194 10.88 -1.16 -5.63
N GLU A 195 10.25 -2.15 -5.01
CA GLU A 195 9.74 -3.31 -5.69
C GLU A 195 8.24 -3.40 -5.46
N ILE A 196 7.46 -3.49 -6.53
CA ILE A 196 6.00 -3.56 -6.48
C ILE A 196 5.58 -4.93 -6.96
N PHE A 197 4.63 -5.53 -6.24
CA PHE A 197 4.06 -6.80 -6.58
C PHE A 197 2.54 -6.69 -6.62
N HIS A 198 1.95 -7.27 -7.67
CA HIS A 198 0.52 -7.44 -7.77
C HIS A 198 0.20 -8.87 -8.14
N TYR A 199 -0.44 -9.59 -7.22
CA TYR A 199 -0.81 -10.99 -7.38
C TYR A 199 -2.32 -11.15 -7.38
N ILE A 200 -2.88 -11.67 -8.47
CA ILE A 200 -4.30 -11.97 -8.63
C ILE A 200 -4.47 -13.50 -8.59
N HIS A 201 -4.93 -14.00 -7.45
CA HIS A 201 -5.02 -15.44 -7.17
C HIS A 201 -5.96 -16.17 -8.15
N SER A 202 -7.10 -15.55 -8.51
CA SER A 202 -8.13 -16.17 -9.34
C SER A 202 -7.68 -16.56 -10.75
N ILE A 203 -6.68 -15.86 -11.28
CA ILE A 203 -6.12 -16.09 -12.62
C ILE A 203 -4.64 -16.47 -12.57
N ASN A 204 -4.10 -16.70 -11.37
CA ASN A 204 -2.70 -16.97 -11.10
C ASN A 204 -1.75 -15.99 -11.80
N LEU A 205 -2.10 -14.70 -11.79
CA LEU A 205 -1.31 -13.64 -12.40
C LEU A 205 -0.43 -13.00 -11.33
N CYS A 206 0.87 -12.92 -11.59
CA CYS A 206 1.80 -12.17 -10.78
C CYS A 206 2.52 -11.16 -11.67
N ASN A 207 2.37 -9.88 -11.34
CA ASN A 207 3.13 -8.79 -11.91
C ASN A 207 4.14 -8.31 -10.89
N ARG A 208 5.37 -8.07 -11.35
CA ARG A 208 6.47 -7.59 -10.52
C ARG A 208 7.08 -6.39 -11.23
N GLU A 209 7.20 -5.28 -10.54
CA GLU A 209 7.83 -4.07 -11.07
C GLU A 209 8.98 -3.68 -10.15
N ILE A 210 10.08 -3.21 -10.74
CA ILE A 210 11.26 -2.78 -9.97
C ILE A 210 11.66 -1.41 -10.48
N TYR A 211 11.74 -0.44 -9.59
CA TYR A 211 12.16 0.92 -9.92
C TYR A 211 13.33 1.36 -9.05
N LYS A 212 14.40 1.83 -9.70
CA LYS A 212 15.44 2.65 -9.08
C LYS A 212 14.90 4.06 -8.86
N VAL A 213 15.20 4.62 -7.70
CA VAL A 213 14.68 5.92 -7.27
C VAL A 213 15.79 6.96 -7.32
N GLY A 214 15.57 8.04 -8.05
CA GLY A 214 16.37 9.25 -7.94
C GLY A 214 15.69 10.24 -6.99
N GLN A 215 16.44 10.72 -5.99
CA GLN A 215 15.95 11.72 -5.03
C GLN A 215 16.72 13.04 -5.15
N ASN A 216 16.06 14.16 -4.85
CA ASN A 216 16.72 15.47 -4.72
C ASN A 216 17.35 15.65 -3.32
N SER A 217 17.93 16.82 -3.04
CA SER A 217 18.56 17.14 -1.74
C SER A 217 17.59 17.11 -0.56
N ASP A 218 16.29 17.26 -0.82
CA ASP A 218 15.23 17.23 0.19
C ASP A 218 14.62 15.82 0.35
N ALA A 219 15.25 14.80 -0.26
CA ALA A 219 14.80 13.42 -0.30
C ALA A 219 13.44 13.21 -1.01
N GLU A 220 13.02 14.15 -1.85
CA GLU A 220 11.84 13.97 -2.70
C GLU A 220 12.20 13.14 -3.93
N ILE A 221 11.30 12.24 -4.32
CA ILE A 221 11.47 11.42 -5.53
C ILE A 221 11.31 12.31 -6.76
N VAL A 222 12.37 12.45 -7.55
CA VAL A 222 12.40 13.21 -8.80
C VAL A 222 12.52 12.33 -10.04
N TYR A 223 12.84 11.05 -9.85
CA TYR A 223 13.03 10.10 -10.94
C TYR A 223 12.72 8.67 -10.51
N LEU A 224 12.09 7.90 -11.40
CA LEU A 224 11.98 6.45 -11.31
C LEU A 224 12.45 5.83 -12.63
N LYS A 225 13.46 4.95 -12.57
CA LYS A 225 13.91 4.12 -13.70
C LYS A 225 13.61 2.67 -13.41
N GLY A 226 12.90 1.99 -14.27
CA GLY A 226 12.56 0.61 -13.98
C GLY A 226 11.79 -0.03 -15.10
N GLY A 227 10.77 -0.79 -14.70
CA GLY A 227 9.97 -1.54 -15.62
C GLY A 227 9.21 -2.67 -14.96
N CYS A 228 8.39 -3.33 -15.76
CA CYS A 228 7.56 -4.44 -15.36
C CYS A 228 8.11 -5.76 -15.90
N LEU A 229 8.21 -6.74 -15.02
CA LEU A 229 8.36 -8.14 -15.39
C LEU A 229 6.97 -8.76 -15.52
N TYR A 230 6.52 -8.93 -16.76
CA TYR A 230 5.25 -9.58 -17.10
C TYR A 230 5.51 -10.93 -17.76
N ASN A 231 5.09 -12.03 -17.11
CA ASN A 231 5.29 -13.40 -17.63
C ASN A 231 6.73 -13.70 -18.09
N GLY A 232 7.72 -13.22 -17.34
CA GLY A 232 9.14 -13.43 -17.63
C GLY A 232 9.72 -12.55 -18.74
N LYS A 233 8.95 -11.58 -19.25
CA LYS A 233 9.43 -10.56 -20.19
C LYS A 233 9.51 -9.21 -19.49
N TRP A 234 10.63 -8.52 -19.68
CA TRP A 234 10.86 -7.18 -19.15
C TRP A 234 10.37 -6.14 -20.14
N ASP A 235 9.62 -5.17 -19.64
CA ASP A 235 9.25 -3.94 -20.34
C ASP A 235 9.80 -2.76 -19.54
N GLU A 236 10.62 -1.90 -20.16
CA GLU A 236 11.31 -0.79 -19.46
C GLU A 236 10.44 0.46 -19.44
N ASP A 237 10.35 1.10 -18.27
CA ASP A 237 9.60 2.33 -18.04
C ASP A 237 10.48 3.36 -17.32
N GLU A 238 10.41 4.62 -17.75
CA GLU A 238 11.10 5.74 -17.11
C GLU A 238 10.14 6.90 -16.82
N TYR A 239 10.23 7.45 -15.61
CA TYR A 239 9.41 8.57 -15.17
C TYR A 239 10.27 9.68 -14.55
N PHE A 240 10.07 10.91 -15.03
CA PHE A 240 10.71 12.13 -14.53
C PHE A 240 9.66 13.04 -13.92
N PHE A 241 9.98 13.67 -12.79
CA PHE A 241 9.07 14.54 -12.06
C PHE A 241 9.70 15.93 -11.86
N ASP A 242 8.89 16.96 -12.08
CA ASP A 242 9.25 18.38 -11.89
C ASP A 242 9.17 18.82 -10.42
#